data_AF-A0A7J2YWE3-F1
#
_entry.id   AF-A0A7J2YWE3-F1
#
_cell.length_a   1.000
_cell.length_b   1.000
_cell.length_c   1.000
_cell.angle_alpha   90.00
_cell.angle_beta   90.00
_cell.angle_gamma   90.00
#
_symmetry.space_group_name_H-M   'P 1'
#
loop_
_entity.id
_entity.type
_entity.pdbx_description
1 polymer ?
#
loop_
_entity_poly.entity_id
_entity_poly.type
_entity_poly.pdbx_seq_one_letter_code
_entity_poly.pdbx_strand_id
1 'polypeptide(L)'
;MVTMELVIAISAHSPKYPIAKVGAFMNKFLWGAVISSFVLQLVVLYVPGLQTVLGVRTPELIDWVTAALYSAIIFIGLEIGKWVTSRRRTQ
;
A
#
# COMPACT_ATOMS: atom_id res chain seq x y z
N MET A 1 -6.71 -1.18 7.24
CA MET A 1 -5.40 -1.35 7.92
C MET A 1 -4.37 -0.50 7.21
N VAL A 2 -3.33 -0.02 7.90
CA VAL A 2 -2.29 0.83 7.30
C VAL A 2 -1.66 0.19 6.06
N THR A 3 -1.61 -1.14 5.99
CA THR A 3 -1.12 -1.90 4.83
C THR A 3 -1.86 -1.60 3.52
N MET A 4 -3.18 -1.39 3.57
CA MET A 4 -3.94 -0.99 2.38
C MET A 4 -3.47 0.37 1.87
N GLU A 5 -3.32 1.34 2.78
CA GLU A 5 -2.87 2.69 2.44
C GLU A 5 -1.46 2.68 1.85
N LEU A 6 -0.57 1.81 2.36
CA LEU A 6 0.77 1.64 1.80
C LEU A 6 0.73 1.11 0.35
N VAL A 7 -0.15 0.14 0.07
CA VAL A 7 -0.35 -0.38 -1.29
C VAL A 7 -0.94 0.70 -2.21
N ILE A 8 -1.86 1.53 -1.71
CA ILE A 8 -2.41 2.67 -2.45
C ILE A 8 -1.33 3.72 -2.72
N ALA A 9 -0.46 4.02 -1.74
CA ALA A 9 0.64 4.96 -1.88
C ALA A 9 1.65 4.53 -2.95
N ILE A 10 1.92 3.22 -3.07
CA ILE A 10 2.72 2.67 -4.19
C ILE A 10 2.03 3.01 -5.52
N SER A 11 0.71 2.83 -5.59
CA SER A 11 -0.10 3.22 -6.74
C SER A 11 -0.07 4.72 -7.05
N ALA A 12 0.06 5.58 -6.04
CA ALA A 12 0.13 7.03 -6.21
C ALA A 12 1.48 7.55 -6.74
N HIS A 13 2.49 6.68 -6.87
CA HIS A 13 3.81 7.03 -7.41
C HIS A 13 3.77 7.78 -8.74
N SER A 14 2.80 7.44 -9.61
CA SER A 14 2.58 8.14 -10.87
C SER A 14 1.09 8.36 -11.11
N PRO A 15 0.60 9.62 -11.10
CA PRO A 15 -0.80 9.90 -11.37
C PRO A 15 -1.16 9.74 -12.86
N LYS A 16 -0.18 9.71 -13.77
CA LYS A 16 -0.40 9.66 -15.22
C LYS A 16 -0.14 8.31 -15.86
N TYR A 17 0.70 7.47 -15.27
CA TYR A 17 1.14 6.23 -15.91
C TYR A 17 1.00 5.04 -14.95
N PRO A 18 0.50 3.90 -15.45
CA PRO A 18 0.46 2.68 -14.65
C PRO A 18 1.87 2.24 -14.25
N ILE A 19 1.99 1.63 -13.08
CA ILE A 19 3.25 1.10 -12.54
C ILE A 19 3.87 0.10 -13.53
N ALA A 20 3.04 -0.65 -14.24
CA ALA A 20 3.47 -1.57 -15.30
C ALA A 20 4.26 -0.89 -16.45
N LYS A 21 4.08 0.41 -16.69
CA LYS A 21 4.80 1.18 -17.72
C LYS A 21 6.04 1.90 -17.19
N VAL A 22 5.99 2.40 -15.96
CA VAL A 22 7.06 3.23 -15.37
C VAL A 22 8.11 2.38 -14.65
N GLY A 23 7.73 1.18 -14.20
CA GLY A 23 8.56 0.32 -13.35
C GLY A 23 8.31 0.60 -11.87
N ALA A 24 7.97 -0.44 -11.12
CA ALA A 24 7.64 -0.34 -9.70
C ALA A 24 8.80 0.15 -8.83
N PHE A 25 10.06 -0.11 -9.23
CA PHE A 25 11.25 0.13 -8.40
C PHE A 25 12.04 1.39 -8.76
N MET A 26 11.51 2.26 -9.63
CA MET A 26 12.23 3.47 -10.04
C MET A 26 12.42 4.49 -8.91
N ASN A 27 11.54 4.48 -7.90
CA ASN A 27 11.62 5.37 -6.75
C ASN A 27 11.97 4.63 -5.46
N LYS A 28 13.27 4.58 -5.18
CA LYS A 28 13.85 3.93 -4.00
C LYS A 28 13.40 4.59 -2.69
N PHE A 29 13.14 5.89 -2.70
CA PHE A 29 12.65 6.63 -1.52
C PHE A 29 11.23 6.22 -1.15
N LEU A 30 10.36 6.00 -2.15
CA LEU A 30 9.00 5.53 -1.91
C LEU A 30 8.99 4.14 -1.25
N TRP A 31 9.80 3.21 -1.76
CA TRP A 31 9.94 1.89 -1.13
C TRP A 31 10.52 1.98 0.28
N GLY A 32 11.50 2.87 0.51
CA GLY A 32 12.02 3.16 1.84
C GLY A 32 10.91 3.62 2.80
N ALA A 33 10.07 4.56 2.38
CA ALA A 33 8.96 5.07 3.18
C ALA A 33 7.87 4.00 3.45
N VAL A 34 7.57 3.17 2.46
CA VAL A 34 6.62 2.06 2.61
C VAL A 34 7.14 1.04 3.61
N ILE A 35 8.40 0.62 3.46
CA ILE A 35 9.04 -0.35 4.36
C ILE A 35 9.13 0.22 5.77
N SER A 36 9.57 1.48 5.94
CA SER A 36 9.67 2.11 7.26
C SER A 36 8.30 2.20 7.94
N SER A 37 7.26 2.54 7.18
CA SER A 37 5.89 2.62 7.72
C SER A 37 5.35 1.24 8.10
N PHE A 38 5.65 0.21 7.31
CA PHE A 38 5.28 -1.16 7.64
C PHE A 38 6.01 -1.66 8.88
N VAL A 39 7.31 -1.37 9.03
CA VAL A 39 8.07 -1.69 10.24
C VAL A 39 7.49 -0.98 11.45
N LEU A 40 7.16 0.30 11.34
CA LEU A 40 6.56 1.06 12.44
C LEU A 40 5.20 0.49 12.84
N GLN A 41 4.41 0.03 11.88
CA GLN A 41 3.16 -0.70 12.14
C GLN A 41 3.42 -1.98 12.96
N LEU A 42 4.44 -2.77 12.62
CA LEU A 42 4.78 -3.98 13.38
C LEU A 42 5.24 -3.64 14.80
N VAL A 43 6.02 -2.56 14.97
CA VAL A 43 6.44 -2.07 16.29
C VAL A 43 5.22 -1.76 17.16
N VAL A 44 4.26 -0.99 16.62
CA VAL A 44 3.02 -0.65 17.33
C VAL A 44 2.20 -1.89 17.68
N LEU A 45 2.19 -2.91 16.82
CA LEU A 45 1.39 -4.12 16.99
C LEU A 45 2.01 -5.17 17.91
N TYR A 46 3.33 -5.19 18.11
CA TYR A 46 4.01 -6.26 18.86
C TYR A 46 4.82 -5.78 20.07
N VAL A 47 5.05 -4.47 20.23
CA VAL A 47 5.75 -3.94 21.41
C VAL A 47 4.77 -3.81 22.60
N PRO A 48 4.98 -4.56 23.69
CA PRO A 48 4.14 -4.45 24.88
C PRO A 48 4.30 -3.05 25.50
N GLY A 49 3.20 -2.48 25.99
CA GLY A 49 3.12 -1.10 26.48
C GLY A 49 2.67 -0.10 25.42
N LEU A 50 3.20 -0.17 24.20
CA LEU A 50 2.72 0.67 23.08
C LEU A 50 1.29 0.30 22.69
N GLN A 51 0.98 -1.00 22.66
CA GLN A 51 -0.37 -1.49 22.40
C GLN A 51 -1.41 -0.94 23.38
N THR A 52 -1.05 -0.87 24.66
CA THR A 52 -1.93 -0.39 25.73
C THR A 52 -2.14 1.12 25.65
N VAL A 53 -1.08 1.88 25.36
CA VAL A 53 -1.16 3.35 25.21
C VAL A 53 -1.98 3.74 23.98
N LEU A 54 -1.84 3.00 22.88
CA LEU A 54 -2.52 3.28 21.61
C LEU A 54 -3.87 2.56 21.47
N GLY A 55 -4.25 1.71 22.42
CA GLY A 55 -5.51 0.96 22.40
C GLY A 55 -5.63 -0.02 21.22
N VAL A 56 -4.51 -0.56 20.73
CA VAL A 56 -4.49 -1.47 19.58
C VAL A 56 -4.34 -2.92 20.01
N ARG A 57 -5.06 -3.82 19.31
CA ARG A 57 -4.96 -5.27 19.49
C ARG A 57 -4.09 -5.90 18.42
N THR A 58 -3.42 -7.00 18.75
CA THR A 58 -2.77 -7.85 17.74
C THR A 58 -3.82 -8.39 16.77
N PRO A 59 -3.67 -8.13 15.47
CA PRO A 59 -4.54 -8.72 14.44
C PRO A 59 -4.32 -10.22 14.32
N GLU A 60 -5.40 -10.96 14.08
CA GLU A 60 -5.31 -12.38 13.73
C GLU A 60 -4.86 -12.58 12.29
N LEU A 61 -4.44 -13.80 11.94
CA LEU A 61 -4.00 -14.12 10.59
C LEU A 61 -5.09 -13.84 9.54
N ILE A 62 -6.36 -14.01 9.90
CA ILE A 62 -7.51 -13.71 9.03
C ILE A 62 -7.64 -12.22 8.71
N ASP A 63 -7.30 -11.34 9.66
CA ASP A 63 -7.33 -9.89 9.46
C ASP A 63 -6.27 -9.46 8.44
N TRP A 64 -5.09 -10.09 8.50
CA TRP A 64 -4.01 -9.86 7.53
C TRP A 64 -4.40 -10.30 6.11
N VAL A 65 -5.00 -11.48 5.98
CA VAL A 65 -5.46 -12.00 4.66
C VAL A 65 -6.53 -11.10 4.08
N THR A 66 -7.53 -10.73 4.89
CA THR A 66 -8.59 -9.81 4.49
C THR A 66 -8.00 -8.46 4.06
N ALA A 67 -7.05 -7.93 4.82
CA ALA A 67 -6.39 -6.67 4.49
C ALA A 67 -5.62 -6.74 3.17
N ALA A 68 -4.88 -7.84 2.94
CA ALA A 68 -4.16 -8.07 1.69
C ALA A 68 -5.12 -8.16 0.50
N LEU A 69 -6.24 -8.87 0.63
CA LEU A 69 -7.21 -9.07 -0.44
C LEU A 69 -7.86 -7.76 -0.89
N TYR A 70 -8.34 -6.95 0.05
CA TYR A 70 -8.88 -5.61 -0.28
C TYR A 70 -7.81 -4.70 -0.88
N SER A 71 -6.57 -4.73 -0.36
CA SER A 71 -5.48 -3.92 -0.93
C SER A 71 -5.19 -4.30 -2.39
N ALA A 72 -5.23 -5.59 -2.71
CA ALA A 72 -5.03 -6.08 -4.07
C ALA A 72 -6.17 -5.64 -5.00
N ILE A 73 -7.42 -5.73 -4.55
CA ILE A 73 -8.58 -5.27 -5.34
C ILE A 73 -8.46 -3.78 -5.68
N ILE A 74 -8.16 -2.94 -4.68
CA ILE A 74 -8.01 -1.49 -4.87
C ILE A 74 -6.83 -1.20 -5.81
N PHE A 75 -5.70 -1.86 -5.59
CA PHE A 75 -4.51 -1.69 -6.44
C PHE A 75 -4.79 -2.03 -7.90
N ILE A 76 -5.42 -3.17 -8.16
CA ILE A 76 -5.82 -3.60 -9.51
C ILE A 76 -6.78 -2.58 -10.12
N GLY A 77 -7.78 -2.12 -9.38
CA GLY A 77 -8.72 -1.09 -9.85
C GLY A 77 -8.02 0.21 -10.25
N LEU A 78 -7.07 0.69 -9.44
CA LEU A 78 -6.29 1.89 -9.73
C LEU A 78 -5.39 1.71 -10.96
N GLU A 79 -4.73 0.56 -11.11
CA GLU A 79 -3.89 0.27 -12.27
C GLU A 79 -4.71 0.15 -13.57
N ILE A 80 -5.87 -0.49 -13.52
CA ILE A 80 -6.80 -0.56 -14.66
C ILE A 80 -7.27 0.85 -15.05
N GLY A 81 -7.66 1.69 -14.09
CA GLY A 81 -8.08 3.07 -14.33
C GLY A 81 -6.97 3.90 -15.00
N LYS A 82 -5.73 3.78 -14.51
CA LYS A 82 -4.54 4.43 -15.10
C LYS A 82 -4.27 3.91 -16.50
N TRP A 83 -4.43 2.60 -16.74
CA TRP A 83 -4.23 2.01 -18.06
C TRP A 83 -5.24 2.52 -19.09
N VAL A 84 -6.53 2.58 -18.73
CA VAL A 84 -7.59 3.14 -19.59
C VAL A 84 -7.34 4.63 -19.88
N THR A 85 -6.98 5.41 -18.86
CA THR A 85 -6.72 6.85 -18.99
C THR A 85 -5.47 7.13 -19.84
N SER A 86 -4.40 6.36 -19.66
CA SER A 86 -3.17 6.49 -20.45
C SER A 86 -3.42 6.20 -21.94
N ARG A 87 -4.33 5.28 -22.29
CA ARG A 87 -4.70 5.01 -23.68
C ARG A 87 -5.48 6.15 -24.34
N ARG A 88 -6.39 6.80 -23.60
CA ARG A 88 -7.22 7.90 -24.13
C ARG A 88 -6.47 9.21 -24.42
N ARG A 89 -5.29 9.43 -23.83
CA ARG A 89 -4.47 10.63 -24.06
C ARG A 89 -3.44 10.51 -25.20
N THR A 90 -3.34 9.34 -25.83
CA THR A 90 -2.41 9.10 -26.95
C THR A 90 -3.14 9.11 -28.31
N GLN A 91 -4.44 9.41 -28.31
CA GLN A 91 -5.24 9.83 -29.45
C GLN A 91 -5.51 11.32 -29.31
#